data_AF-A0A538KY69-F1
#
_entry.id   AF-A0A538KY69-F1
#
_cell.length_a   1.000
_cell.length_b   1.000
_cell.length_c   1.000
_cell.angle_alpha   90.00
_cell.angle_beta   90.00
_cell.angle_gamma   90.00
#
_symmetry.space_group_name_H-M   'P 1'
#
loop_
_entity.id
_entity.type
_entity.pdbx_description
1 polymer ?
#
loop_
_entity_poly.entity_id
_entity_poly.type
_entity_poly.pdbx_seq_one_letter_code
_entity_poly.pdbx_strand_id
1 'polypeptide(L)'
;MSPRLSPSRPTPHRPSRSRPSVSAVQIYDVFMGAWNSRRALKRPARLPTSVDGIRSSSASTSATRQTASDPLILSEVKRLADPYRDLDLIDSRAPRFNQATIGALAAVAVATGWWWLLAILAGQLLIGLTLGRRFCLPCLAYFELVQPRFGEGRLEDARPPRFANLVGAFFLAAATTAYVAGFELLGVILGGLVAGLALLAAATGFCTGCEAYKLGSAILGRPFVSCPLPPRPRRRVTDPV
;
A
#
# COMPACT_ATOMS: atom_id res chain seq x y z
N MET A 1 -16.52 51.04 -64.32
CA MET A 1 -16.30 50.68 -62.91
C MET A 1 -16.14 49.16 -62.84
N SER A 2 -14.90 48.66 -62.81
CA SER A 2 -14.61 47.22 -62.69
C SER A 2 -14.08 46.95 -61.29
N PRO A 3 -14.63 45.98 -60.53
CA PRO A 3 -14.13 45.69 -59.19
C PRO A 3 -12.83 44.86 -59.26
N ARG A 4 -11.83 45.28 -58.49
CA ARG A 4 -10.54 44.60 -58.31
C ARG A 4 -10.75 43.32 -57.48
N LEU A 5 -10.29 42.18 -58.00
CA LEU A 5 -10.17 40.93 -57.26
C LEU A 5 -9.00 41.05 -56.26
N SER A 6 -9.27 40.78 -54.98
CA SER A 6 -8.24 40.65 -53.92
C SER A 6 -7.60 39.25 -53.94
N PRO A 7 -6.30 39.12 -53.65
CA PRO A 7 -5.62 37.83 -53.57
C PRO A 7 -5.92 37.12 -52.24
N SER A 8 -6.20 35.82 -52.31
CA SER A 8 -6.43 34.92 -51.18
C SER A 8 -5.13 34.66 -50.40
N ARG A 9 -5.17 34.85 -49.07
CA ARG A 9 -4.07 34.48 -48.16
C ARG A 9 -3.95 32.95 -48.02
N PRO A 10 -2.74 32.38 -47.94
CA PRO A 10 -2.54 30.97 -47.62
C PRO A 10 -2.87 30.68 -46.14
N THR A 11 -3.60 29.61 -45.88
CA THR A 11 -3.92 29.09 -44.56
C THR A 11 -2.70 28.42 -43.91
N PRO A 12 -2.44 28.61 -42.60
CA PRO A 12 -1.32 27.97 -41.92
C PRO A 12 -1.62 26.48 -41.67
N HIS A 13 -0.69 25.61 -42.10
CA HIS A 13 -0.71 24.19 -41.76
C HIS A 13 -0.52 23.99 -40.25
N ARG A 14 -1.49 23.31 -39.63
CA ARG A 14 -1.46 22.93 -38.22
C ARG A 14 -0.62 21.64 -38.07
N PRO A 15 0.40 21.58 -37.20
CA PRO A 15 1.18 20.37 -37.02
C PRO A 15 0.34 19.25 -36.39
N SER A 16 0.42 18.07 -36.99
CA SER A 16 -0.16 16.82 -36.50
C SER A 16 0.43 16.48 -35.13
N ARG A 17 -0.36 16.66 -34.07
CA ARG A 17 -0.09 16.05 -32.76
C ARG A 17 -0.23 14.54 -32.91
N SER A 18 0.90 13.85 -32.94
CA SER A 18 0.97 12.41 -32.74
C SER A 18 0.26 12.06 -31.43
N ARG A 19 -0.78 11.23 -31.52
CA ARG A 19 -1.46 10.66 -30.37
C ARG A 19 -0.47 9.73 -29.65
N PRO A 20 -0.20 9.89 -28.35
CA PRO A 20 0.51 8.86 -27.61
C PRO A 20 -0.32 7.57 -27.65
N SER A 21 0.36 6.44 -27.87
CA SER A 21 -0.21 5.12 -27.97
C SER A 21 -1.07 4.78 -26.75
N VAL A 22 -2.24 4.23 -27.04
CA VAL A 22 -3.40 4.02 -26.15
C VAL A 22 -3.14 3.00 -25.03
N SER A 23 -1.97 2.36 -24.96
CA SER A 23 -1.75 1.20 -24.09
C SER A 23 -1.40 1.51 -22.63
N ALA A 24 -0.72 2.62 -22.34
CA ALA A 24 -0.26 2.90 -20.97
C ALA A 24 -1.37 3.50 -20.09
N VAL A 25 -2.17 4.43 -20.65
CA VAL A 25 -3.23 5.13 -19.90
C VAL A 25 -4.39 4.19 -19.56
N GLN A 26 -4.71 3.26 -20.47
CA GLN A 26 -5.85 2.34 -20.29
C GLN A 26 -5.63 1.29 -19.19
N ILE A 27 -4.37 0.88 -18.94
CA ILE A 27 -4.04 -0.02 -17.84
C ILE A 27 -4.19 0.71 -16.49
N TYR A 28 -3.75 1.97 -16.42
CA TYR A 28 -3.93 2.80 -15.21
C TYR A 28 -5.41 3.09 -14.91
N ASP A 29 -6.23 3.38 -15.91
CA ASP A 29 -7.65 3.73 -15.72
C ASP A 29 -8.52 2.52 -15.31
N VAL A 30 -8.25 1.32 -15.84
CA VAL A 30 -8.94 0.09 -15.40
C VAL A 30 -8.60 -0.23 -13.94
N PHE A 31 -7.35 -0.03 -13.53
CA PHE A 31 -6.89 -0.29 -12.16
C PHE A 31 -7.37 0.77 -11.15
N MET A 32 -7.33 2.05 -11.51
CA MET A 32 -7.71 3.15 -10.61
C MET A 32 -9.23 3.37 -10.57
N GLY A 33 -9.94 3.13 -11.67
CA GLY A 33 -11.41 3.27 -11.76
C GLY A 33 -12.16 2.29 -10.86
N ALA A 34 -11.68 1.04 -10.77
CA ALA A 34 -12.25 0.03 -9.88
C ALA A 34 -11.86 0.25 -8.39
N TRP A 35 -10.68 0.80 -8.12
CA TRP A 35 -10.19 1.08 -6.76
C TRP A 35 -10.85 2.31 -6.12
N ASN A 36 -11.05 3.39 -6.88
CA ASN A 36 -11.59 4.66 -6.37
C ASN A 36 -13.09 4.56 -6.03
N SER A 37 -13.83 3.70 -6.74
CA SER A 37 -15.29 3.56 -6.59
C SER A 37 -15.75 2.97 -5.25
N ARG A 38 -14.89 2.21 -4.55
CA ARG A 38 -15.23 1.62 -3.23
C ARG A 38 -14.87 2.51 -2.02
N ARG A 39 -14.14 3.61 -2.21
CA ARG A 39 -13.70 4.51 -1.10
C ARG A 39 -14.42 5.84 -1.01
N ALA A 40 -15.16 6.26 -2.05
CA ALA A 40 -15.96 7.48 -1.98
C ALA A 40 -17.08 7.40 -0.90
N LEU A 41 -17.48 6.19 -0.49
CA LEU A 41 -18.51 5.95 0.52
C LEU A 41 -18.02 5.97 1.97
N LYS A 42 -16.71 6.09 2.24
CA LYS A 42 -16.15 6.24 3.59
C LYS A 42 -15.44 7.58 3.75
N ARG A 43 -16.14 8.68 3.45
CA ARG A 43 -15.76 9.98 4.00
C ARG A 43 -16.16 10.00 5.49
N PRO A 44 -15.25 10.11 6.45
CA PRO A 44 -15.65 10.42 7.81
C PRO A 44 -16.33 11.79 7.80
N ALA A 45 -17.49 11.88 8.47
CA ALA A 45 -18.22 13.12 8.65
C ALA A 45 -17.28 14.21 9.20
N ARG A 46 -17.39 15.42 8.65
CA ARG A 46 -16.76 16.62 9.18
C ARG A 46 -17.10 16.74 10.67
N LEU A 47 -16.11 16.71 11.55
CA LEU A 47 -16.26 17.15 12.93
C LEU A 47 -16.58 18.66 12.91
N PRO A 48 -17.66 19.13 13.57
CA PRO A 48 -17.92 20.55 13.68
C PRO A 48 -16.91 21.19 14.65
N THR A 49 -16.17 22.17 14.14
CA THR A 49 -15.44 23.14 14.94
C THR A 49 -16.44 24.14 15.50
N SER A 50 -16.81 24.01 16.77
CA SER A 50 -17.42 25.10 17.54
C SER A 50 -16.74 25.12 18.90
N VAL A 51 -15.84 26.08 19.03
CA VAL A 51 -15.31 26.57 20.29
C VAL A 51 -16.33 27.60 20.74
N ASP A 52 -17.22 27.25 21.66
CA ASP A 52 -18.00 28.20 22.44
C ASP A 52 -18.16 27.68 23.86
N GLY A 53 -17.81 28.54 24.81
CA GLY A 53 -17.55 28.18 26.19
C GLY A 53 -18.78 27.76 26.97
N ILE A 54 -18.58 26.86 27.95
CA ILE A 54 -19.49 26.70 29.06
C ILE A 54 -18.72 26.75 30.38
N ARG A 55 -19.04 27.84 31.07
CA ARG A 55 -18.95 28.21 32.46
C ARG A 55 -19.00 27.04 33.47
N SER A 56 -18.24 27.24 34.54
CA SER A 56 -18.20 26.53 35.81
C SER A 56 -19.53 25.90 36.29
N SER A 57 -19.46 24.67 36.80
CA SER A 57 -20.26 24.22 37.94
C SER A 57 -19.56 23.08 38.65
N SER A 58 -19.10 23.39 39.86
CA SER A 58 -18.69 22.50 40.93
C SER A 58 -19.85 21.66 41.45
N ALA A 59 -19.70 20.34 41.57
CA ALA A 59 -20.37 19.54 42.60
C ALA A 59 -19.78 18.11 42.71
N SER A 60 -19.34 17.80 43.93
CA SER A 60 -19.55 16.55 44.68
C SER A 60 -19.02 15.21 44.14
N THR A 61 -17.92 14.80 44.78
CA THR A 61 -17.80 13.58 45.60
C THR A 61 -18.57 12.33 45.19
N SER A 62 -17.82 11.32 44.72
CA SER A 62 -18.10 9.92 45.10
C SER A 62 -16.88 9.07 44.82
N ALA A 63 -16.20 8.68 45.90
CA ALA A 63 -15.21 7.64 45.92
C ALA A 63 -15.86 6.31 45.55
N THR A 64 -15.39 5.67 44.48
CA THR A 64 -15.65 4.25 44.24
C THR A 64 -14.32 3.54 44.09
N ARG A 65 -13.98 2.87 45.20
CA ARG A 65 -12.96 1.86 45.41
C ARG A 65 -12.92 0.87 44.23
N GLN A 66 -11.95 1.01 43.33
CA GLN A 66 -11.61 -0.06 42.38
C GLN A 66 -10.77 -1.10 43.13
N THR A 67 -11.46 -2.07 43.71
CA THR A 67 -10.88 -3.29 44.25
C THR A 67 -10.30 -4.13 43.11
N ALA A 68 -9.10 -4.61 43.38
CA ALA A 68 -8.34 -5.55 42.57
C ALA A 68 -9.19 -6.74 42.08
N SER A 69 -9.06 -7.00 40.78
CA SER A 69 -9.01 -8.37 40.27
C SER A 69 -7.89 -8.34 39.25
N ASP A 70 -6.74 -8.84 39.70
CA ASP A 70 -5.50 -9.00 38.96
C ASP A 70 -5.50 -10.44 38.42
N PRO A 71 -5.84 -10.69 37.15
CA PRO A 71 -5.54 -11.95 36.54
C PRO A 71 -4.14 -11.84 35.92
N LEU A 72 -3.22 -12.63 36.47
CA LEU A 72 -2.04 -13.14 35.77
C LEU A 72 -2.49 -13.82 34.45
N ILE A 73 -2.73 -13.05 33.40
CA ILE A 73 -3.12 -13.52 32.06
C ILE A 73 -2.30 -12.71 31.08
N LEU A 74 -1.28 -13.37 30.51
CA LEU A 74 -0.45 -12.98 29.37
C LEU A 74 0.03 -11.52 29.37
N SER A 75 1.34 -11.33 29.22
CA SER A 75 1.85 -10.12 28.59
C SER A 75 1.22 -10.00 27.20
N GLU A 76 0.00 -9.49 27.13
CA GLU A 76 -0.67 -9.10 25.90
C GLU A 76 0.25 -8.05 25.32
N VAL A 77 0.99 -8.45 24.28
CA VAL A 77 1.80 -7.53 23.50
C VAL A 77 0.84 -6.46 23.05
N LYS A 78 0.85 -5.33 23.75
CA LYS A 78 -0.15 -4.28 23.59
C LYS A 78 0.09 -3.63 22.24
N ARG A 79 -0.56 -4.17 21.21
CA ARG A 79 -0.57 -3.61 19.86
C ARG A 79 -1.39 -2.32 19.91
N LEU A 80 -0.88 -1.27 19.29
CA LEU A 80 -1.57 0.00 19.13
C LEU A 80 -2.60 -0.06 18.00
N ALA A 81 -2.37 -0.90 17.00
CA ALA A 81 -3.31 -1.16 15.92
C ALA A 81 -3.60 -2.67 15.80
N ASP A 82 -4.87 -3.03 15.75
CA ASP A 82 -5.27 -4.40 15.48
C ASP A 82 -4.99 -4.74 14.00
N PRO A 83 -4.23 -5.80 13.69
CA PRO A 83 -3.81 -6.09 12.33
C PRO A 83 -4.94 -6.46 11.37
N TYR A 84 -6.10 -6.89 11.86
CA TYR A 84 -7.23 -7.36 11.06
C TYR A 84 -8.43 -6.41 11.08
N ARG A 85 -8.53 -5.54 12.08
CA ARG A 85 -9.57 -4.52 12.21
C ARG A 85 -9.08 -3.14 11.72
N ASP A 86 -7.86 -2.75 12.05
CA ASP A 86 -7.29 -1.44 11.68
C ASP A 86 -6.54 -1.51 10.35
N LEU A 87 -7.32 -1.67 9.29
CA LEU A 87 -6.81 -1.96 7.94
C LEU A 87 -6.05 -0.80 7.28
N ASP A 88 -6.27 0.43 7.74
CA ASP A 88 -5.63 1.64 7.22
C ASP A 88 -4.22 1.86 7.76
N LEU A 89 -3.87 1.19 8.86
CA LEU A 89 -2.55 1.20 9.46
C LEU A 89 -1.89 -0.17 9.34
N ILE A 90 -0.58 -0.16 9.34
CA ILE A 90 0.22 -1.37 9.34
C ILE A 90 1.55 -1.12 10.03
N ASP A 91 2.03 -2.11 10.77
CA ASP A 91 3.42 -2.12 11.22
C ASP A 91 4.35 -2.13 10.01
N SER A 92 5.24 -1.14 9.93
CA SER A 92 6.22 -0.98 8.87
C SER A 92 7.03 -2.25 8.60
N ARG A 93 7.33 -3.08 9.60
CA ARG A 93 8.09 -4.32 9.40
C ARG A 93 7.31 -5.38 8.62
N ALA A 94 5.97 -5.38 8.69
CA ALA A 94 5.12 -6.36 8.01
C ALA A 94 5.24 -6.35 6.46
N PRO A 95 5.11 -5.20 5.76
CA PRO A 95 5.32 -5.17 4.31
C PRO A 95 6.76 -5.48 3.91
N ARG A 96 7.77 -5.18 4.74
CA ARG A 96 9.17 -5.56 4.46
C ARG A 96 9.37 -7.07 4.62
N PHE A 97 8.74 -7.69 5.61
CA PHE A 97 8.70 -9.15 5.74
C PHE A 97 8.04 -9.80 4.52
N ASN A 98 6.89 -9.29 4.09
CA ASN A 98 6.23 -9.76 2.87
C ASN A 98 7.14 -9.62 1.64
N GLN A 99 7.82 -8.48 1.48
CA GLN A 99 8.78 -8.25 0.40
C GLN A 99 9.97 -9.21 0.46
N ALA A 100 10.48 -9.51 1.65
CA ALA A 100 11.54 -10.51 1.83
C ALA A 100 11.07 -11.89 1.35
N THR A 101 9.87 -12.32 1.75
CA THR A 101 9.30 -13.61 1.34
C THR A 101 9.05 -13.68 -0.16
N ILE A 102 8.36 -12.68 -0.74
CA ILE A 102 8.06 -12.65 -2.17
C ILE A 102 9.35 -12.54 -3.00
N GLY A 103 10.27 -11.67 -2.60
CA GLY A 103 11.54 -11.45 -3.29
C GLY A 103 12.43 -12.69 -3.29
N ALA A 104 12.57 -13.36 -2.14
CA ALA A 104 13.34 -14.59 -2.02
C ALA A 104 12.74 -15.72 -2.85
N LEU A 105 11.43 -15.94 -2.77
CA LEU A 105 10.76 -16.99 -3.56
C LEU A 105 10.78 -16.70 -5.06
N ALA A 106 10.66 -15.42 -5.47
CA ALA A 106 10.81 -15.03 -6.87
C ALA A 106 12.25 -15.24 -7.36
N ALA A 107 13.26 -14.92 -6.53
CA ALA A 107 14.66 -15.19 -6.85
C ALA A 107 14.91 -16.70 -7.02
N VAL A 108 14.38 -17.53 -6.13
CA VAL A 108 14.44 -19.00 -6.24
C VAL A 108 13.77 -19.47 -7.54
N ALA A 109 12.56 -18.97 -7.85
CA ALA A 109 11.84 -19.32 -9.06
C ALA A 109 12.67 -19.03 -10.32
N VAL A 110 13.29 -17.84 -10.39
CA VAL A 110 14.11 -17.42 -11.53
C VAL A 110 15.41 -18.23 -11.61
N ALA A 111 16.08 -18.47 -10.47
CA ALA A 111 17.34 -19.20 -10.43
C ALA A 111 17.20 -20.70 -10.75
N THR A 112 16.07 -21.31 -10.39
CA THR A 112 15.81 -22.76 -10.57
C THR A 112 14.97 -23.07 -11.81
N GLY A 113 14.38 -22.06 -12.46
CA GLY A 113 13.45 -22.22 -13.58
C GLY A 113 12.04 -22.66 -13.16
N TRP A 114 11.72 -22.68 -11.86
CA TRP A 114 10.39 -23.07 -11.35
C TRP A 114 9.36 -21.95 -11.54
N TRP A 115 9.06 -21.61 -12.80
CA TRP A 115 8.21 -20.47 -13.15
C TRP A 115 6.81 -20.52 -12.55
N TRP A 116 6.25 -21.70 -12.29
CA TRP A 116 4.95 -21.88 -11.65
C TRP A 116 4.92 -21.26 -10.23
N LEU A 117 6.08 -21.12 -9.57
CA LEU A 117 6.20 -20.43 -8.30
C LEU A 117 5.87 -18.93 -8.44
N LEU A 118 6.21 -18.30 -9.57
CA LEU A 118 5.81 -16.91 -9.85
C LEU A 118 4.29 -16.78 -9.93
N ALA A 119 3.60 -17.78 -10.48
CA ALA A 119 2.14 -17.82 -10.56
C ALA A 119 1.51 -17.89 -9.16
N ILE A 120 2.07 -18.74 -8.28
CA ILE A 120 1.63 -18.84 -6.89
C ILE A 120 1.86 -17.52 -6.15
N LEU A 121 3.01 -16.87 -6.32
CA LEU A 121 3.30 -15.59 -5.69
C LEU A 121 2.34 -14.49 -6.16
N ALA A 122 2.04 -14.45 -7.46
CA ALA A 122 1.03 -13.55 -8.02
C ALA A 122 -0.34 -13.82 -7.38
N GLY A 123 -0.76 -15.08 -7.33
CA GLY A 123 -2.00 -15.50 -6.68
C GLY A 123 -2.06 -15.12 -5.21
N GLN A 124 -0.98 -15.35 -4.46
CA GLN A 124 -0.88 -15.04 -3.03
C GLN A 124 -1.02 -13.53 -2.75
N LEU A 125 -0.44 -12.68 -3.60
CA LEU A 125 -0.60 -11.24 -3.50
C LEU A 125 -2.03 -10.81 -3.85
N LEU A 126 -2.62 -11.37 -4.91
CA LEU A 126 -4.00 -11.07 -5.31
C LEU A 126 -5.02 -11.50 -4.25
N ILE A 127 -4.86 -12.68 -3.68
CA ILE A 127 -5.69 -13.19 -2.58
C ILE A 127 -5.58 -12.27 -1.36
N GLY A 128 -4.38 -11.88 -0.96
CA GLY A 128 -4.18 -10.95 0.16
C GLY A 128 -4.77 -9.57 -0.08
N LEU A 129 -4.73 -9.08 -1.33
CA LEU A 129 -5.30 -7.79 -1.72
C LEU A 129 -6.84 -7.80 -1.76
N THR A 130 -7.44 -8.92 -2.14
CA THR A 130 -8.90 -9.03 -2.36
C THR A 130 -9.64 -9.53 -1.12
N LEU A 131 -9.12 -10.56 -0.45
CA LEU A 131 -9.76 -11.19 0.71
C LEU A 131 -9.23 -10.63 2.04
N GLY A 132 -8.16 -9.83 1.99
CA GLY A 132 -7.58 -9.12 3.12
C GLY A 132 -6.38 -9.82 3.75
N ARG A 133 -5.80 -9.14 4.74
CA ARG A 133 -4.49 -9.47 5.36
C ARG A 133 -4.43 -10.85 5.99
N ARG A 134 -5.57 -11.38 6.48
CA ARG A 134 -5.70 -12.73 7.05
C ARG A 134 -5.41 -13.86 6.05
N PHE A 135 -5.55 -13.61 4.75
CA PHE A 135 -5.24 -14.58 3.69
C PHE A 135 -3.89 -14.32 3.01
N CYS A 136 -3.15 -13.29 3.45
CA CYS A 136 -1.77 -13.09 3.05
C CYS A 136 -0.88 -13.94 3.96
N LEU A 137 -0.38 -15.10 3.47
CA LEU A 137 0.40 -16.02 4.30
C LEU A 137 1.65 -15.38 4.93
N PRO A 138 2.46 -14.59 4.20
CA PRO A 138 3.61 -13.91 4.82
C PRO A 138 3.16 -12.86 5.85
N CYS A 139 2.03 -12.19 5.60
CA CYS A 139 1.48 -11.23 6.55
C CYS A 139 1.03 -11.93 7.84
N LEU A 140 0.29 -13.04 7.72
CA LEU A 140 -0.16 -13.86 8.84
C LEU A 140 1.04 -14.36 9.66
N ALA A 141 2.07 -14.89 8.99
CA ALA A 141 3.31 -15.30 9.64
C ALA A 141 3.96 -14.14 10.39
N TYR A 142 3.99 -12.93 9.82
CA TYR A 142 4.50 -11.77 10.52
C TYR A 142 3.66 -11.43 11.76
N PHE A 143 2.33 -11.30 11.64
CA PHE A 143 1.48 -10.83 12.75
C PHE A 143 1.27 -11.86 13.86
N GLU A 144 1.31 -13.15 13.55
CA GLU A 144 1.08 -14.22 14.52
C GLU A 144 2.37 -14.80 15.09
N LEU A 145 3.47 -14.77 14.31
CA LEU A 145 4.73 -15.39 14.74
C LEU A 145 5.80 -14.34 15.04
N VAL A 146 6.01 -13.36 14.18
CA VAL A 146 7.15 -12.42 14.33
C VAL A 146 6.82 -11.29 15.29
N GLN A 147 5.72 -10.58 15.06
CA GLN A 147 5.35 -9.39 15.83
C GLN A 147 5.17 -9.65 17.34
N PRO A 148 4.56 -10.76 17.79
CA PRO A 148 4.45 -11.04 19.23
C PRO A 148 5.81 -11.21 19.92
N ARG A 149 6.85 -11.62 19.19
CA ARG A 149 8.19 -11.85 19.74
C ARG A 149 9.06 -10.59 19.79
N PHE A 150 8.87 -9.67 18.83
CA PHE A 150 9.69 -8.46 18.69
C PHE A 150 8.97 -7.16 19.02
N GLY A 151 7.70 -7.25 19.41
CA GLY A 151 6.82 -6.10 19.62
C GLY A 151 6.40 -5.41 18.32
N GLU A 152 5.44 -4.49 18.46
CA GLU A 152 4.95 -3.68 17.35
C GLU A 152 5.98 -2.62 16.94
N GLY A 153 6.31 -2.59 15.65
CA GLY A 153 7.18 -1.59 15.06
C GLY A 153 6.50 -0.23 14.86
N ARG A 154 7.12 0.62 14.04
CA ARG A 154 6.52 1.90 13.67
C ARG A 154 5.32 1.66 12.76
N LEU A 155 4.17 2.21 13.13
CA LEU A 155 2.99 2.21 12.27
C LEU A 155 3.16 3.18 11.09
N GLU A 156 2.68 2.75 9.94
CA GLU A 156 2.59 3.54 8.72
C GLU A 156 1.25 3.31 8.01
N ASP A 157 0.92 4.16 7.05
CA ASP A 157 -0.28 4.01 6.23
C ASP A 157 -0.19 2.75 5.35
N ALA A 158 -1.24 1.93 5.35
CA ALA A 158 -1.28 0.69 4.59
C ALA A 158 -1.54 0.89 3.09
N ARG A 159 -1.95 2.09 2.64
CA ARG A 159 -2.30 2.35 1.22
C ARG A 159 -1.11 2.18 0.27
N PRO A 160 0.08 2.80 0.49
CA PRO A 160 1.21 2.64 -0.42
C PRO A 160 1.72 1.18 -0.52
N PRO A 161 1.90 0.42 0.58
CA PRO A 161 2.31 -0.99 0.48
C PRO A 161 1.31 -1.88 -0.24
N ARG A 162 -0.01 -1.63 -0.11
CA ARG A 162 -1.02 -2.35 -0.88
C ARG A 162 -0.90 -2.08 -2.38
N PHE A 163 -0.66 -0.83 -2.77
CA PHE A 163 -0.39 -0.50 -4.17
C PHE A 163 0.88 -1.21 -4.68
N ALA A 164 1.95 -1.22 -3.88
CA ALA A 164 3.18 -1.93 -4.23
C ALA A 164 2.94 -3.45 -4.44
N ASN A 165 2.16 -4.10 -3.56
CA ASN A 165 1.78 -5.51 -3.73
C ASN A 165 0.96 -5.75 -5.00
N LEU A 166 0.10 -4.80 -5.37
CA LEU A 166 -0.72 -4.90 -6.58
C LEU A 166 0.15 -4.80 -7.84
N VAL A 167 1.11 -3.87 -7.87
CA VAL A 167 2.11 -3.78 -8.94
C VAL A 167 2.94 -5.06 -9.00
N GLY A 168 3.42 -5.57 -7.85
CA GLY A 168 4.15 -6.83 -7.78
C GLY A 168 3.35 -8.02 -8.35
N ALA A 169 2.06 -8.12 -8.00
CA ALA A 169 1.18 -9.16 -8.55
C ALA A 169 1.04 -9.05 -10.07
N PHE A 170 0.91 -7.83 -10.61
CA PHE A 170 0.83 -7.60 -12.04
C PHE A 170 2.10 -8.08 -12.77
N PHE A 171 3.28 -7.72 -12.27
CA PHE A 171 4.55 -8.13 -12.90
C PHE A 171 4.81 -9.64 -12.78
N LEU A 172 4.48 -10.26 -11.64
CA LEU A 172 4.59 -11.71 -11.47
C LEU A 172 3.61 -12.47 -12.39
N ALA A 173 2.39 -11.97 -12.55
CA ALA A 173 1.43 -12.52 -13.50
C ALA A 173 1.93 -12.37 -14.95
N ALA A 174 2.45 -11.20 -15.32
CA ALA A 174 3.04 -10.98 -16.64
C ALA A 174 4.24 -11.89 -16.90
N ALA A 175 5.11 -12.09 -15.90
CA ALA A 175 6.23 -13.03 -15.96
C ALA A 175 5.74 -14.47 -16.19
N THR A 176 4.73 -14.88 -15.43
CA THR A 176 4.08 -16.20 -15.58
C THR A 176 3.52 -16.39 -16.99
N THR A 177 2.77 -15.41 -17.50
CA THR A 177 2.21 -15.44 -18.86
C THR A 177 3.31 -15.51 -19.92
N ALA A 178 4.42 -14.80 -19.72
CA ALA A 178 5.56 -14.87 -20.63
C ALA A 178 6.16 -16.28 -20.68
N TYR A 179 6.33 -16.96 -19.55
CA TYR A 179 6.77 -18.36 -19.50
C TYR A 179 5.77 -19.30 -20.19
N VAL A 180 4.47 -19.16 -19.93
CA VAL A 180 3.42 -19.96 -20.57
C VAL A 180 3.40 -19.75 -22.09
N ALA A 181 3.68 -18.55 -22.55
CA ALA A 181 3.75 -18.21 -23.98
C ALA A 181 5.11 -18.55 -24.64
N GLY A 182 6.06 -19.13 -23.90
CA GLY A 182 7.39 -19.50 -24.41
C GLY A 182 8.41 -18.36 -24.50
N PHE A 183 8.09 -17.17 -23.99
CA PHE A 183 9.01 -16.02 -23.91
C PHE A 183 9.84 -16.08 -22.62
N GLU A 184 10.70 -17.10 -22.50
CA GLU A 184 11.44 -17.40 -21.26
C GLU A 184 12.31 -16.24 -20.78
N LEU A 185 13.08 -15.59 -21.68
CA LEU A 185 13.93 -14.46 -21.32
C LEU A 185 13.12 -13.30 -20.73
N LEU A 186 11.94 -13.02 -21.28
CA LEU A 186 11.05 -12.00 -20.75
C LEU A 186 10.52 -12.39 -19.36
N GLY A 187 10.16 -13.66 -19.17
CA GLY A 187 9.77 -14.21 -17.87
C GLY A 187 10.87 -14.05 -16.81
N VAL A 188 12.12 -14.39 -17.16
CA VAL A 188 13.30 -14.22 -16.31
C VAL A 188 13.50 -12.75 -15.94
N ILE A 189 13.44 -11.84 -16.92
CA ILE A 189 13.65 -10.40 -16.68
C ILE A 189 12.56 -9.84 -15.75
N LEU A 190 11.29 -10.16 -16.01
CA LEU A 190 10.17 -9.66 -15.19
C LEU A 190 10.20 -10.24 -13.78
N GLY A 191 10.44 -11.56 -13.64
CA GLY A 191 10.57 -12.22 -12.34
C GLY A 191 11.78 -11.71 -11.55
N GLY A 192 12.92 -11.54 -12.22
CA GLY A 192 14.15 -11.02 -11.64
C GLY A 192 14.02 -9.55 -11.21
N LEU A 193 13.30 -8.74 -11.97
CA LEU A 193 12.96 -7.37 -11.59
C LEU A 193 12.14 -7.33 -10.29
N VAL A 194 11.11 -8.16 -10.19
CA VAL A 194 10.30 -8.25 -8.96
C VAL A 194 11.16 -8.72 -7.79
N ALA A 195 11.97 -9.77 -7.99
CA ALA A 195 12.87 -10.29 -6.96
C ALA A 195 13.83 -9.21 -6.45
N GLY A 196 14.53 -8.52 -7.35
CA GLY A 196 15.49 -7.47 -7.03
C GLY A 196 14.85 -6.30 -6.28
N LEU A 197 13.72 -5.77 -6.76
CA LEU A 197 13.03 -4.66 -6.10
C LEU A 197 12.44 -5.04 -4.74
N ALA A 198 11.89 -6.24 -4.62
CA ALA A 198 11.35 -6.72 -3.35
C ALA A 198 12.46 -6.93 -2.31
N LEU A 199 13.58 -7.55 -2.69
CA LEU A 199 14.73 -7.73 -1.80
C LEU A 199 15.40 -6.40 -1.43
N LEU A 200 15.50 -5.46 -2.38
CA LEU A 200 15.96 -4.10 -2.09
C LEU A 200 15.09 -3.43 -1.01
N ALA A 201 13.77 -3.52 -1.15
CA ALA A 201 12.83 -2.93 -0.21
C ALA A 201 12.86 -3.62 1.16
N ALA A 202 13.07 -4.94 1.19
CA ALA A 202 13.26 -5.69 2.42
C ALA A 202 14.55 -5.30 3.16
N ALA A 203 15.66 -5.12 2.44
CA ALA A 203 16.97 -4.82 3.03
C ALA A 203 17.14 -3.36 3.46
N THR A 204 16.61 -2.42 2.68
CA THR A 204 16.84 -0.97 2.90
C THR A 204 15.64 -0.23 3.47
N GLY A 205 14.45 -0.84 3.40
CA GLY A 205 13.18 -0.17 3.68
C GLY A 205 12.70 0.76 2.55
N PHE A 206 13.49 0.95 1.48
CA PHE A 206 13.12 1.73 0.30
C PHE A 206 12.27 0.91 -0.66
N CYS A 207 10.97 1.22 -0.72
CA CYS A 207 10.04 0.56 -1.62
C CYS A 207 9.66 1.45 -2.80
N THR A 208 10.16 1.13 -3.98
CA THR A 208 9.89 1.86 -5.24
C THR A 208 8.39 2.01 -5.51
N GLY A 209 7.58 0.98 -5.25
CA GLY A 209 6.13 1.03 -5.42
C GLY A 209 5.44 2.00 -4.47
N CYS A 210 5.89 2.08 -3.22
CA CYS A 210 5.34 3.04 -2.25
C CYS A 210 5.66 4.49 -2.63
N GLU A 211 6.87 4.76 -3.11
CA GLU A 211 7.25 6.11 -3.58
C GLU A 211 6.53 6.47 -4.88
N ALA A 212 6.37 5.53 -5.81
CA ALA A 212 5.56 5.73 -7.01
C ALA A 212 4.10 6.09 -6.68
N TYR A 213 3.51 5.46 -5.67
CA TYR A 213 2.16 5.81 -5.21
C TYR A 213 2.06 7.25 -4.69
N LYS A 214 3.02 7.68 -3.86
CA LYS A 214 3.06 9.05 -3.31
C LYS A 214 3.28 10.08 -4.42
N LEU A 215 4.23 9.80 -5.31
CA LEU A 215 4.52 10.66 -6.46
C LEU A 215 3.31 10.78 -7.38
N GLY A 216 2.65 9.67 -7.73
CA GLY A 216 1.43 9.67 -8.53
C GLY A 216 0.30 10.47 -7.87
N SER A 217 0.15 10.34 -6.55
CA SER A 217 -0.82 11.14 -5.78
C SER A 217 -0.52 12.64 -5.87
N ALA A 218 0.75 13.04 -5.75
CA ALA A 218 1.19 14.42 -5.89
C ALA A 218 0.96 14.98 -7.30
N ILE A 219 1.33 14.21 -8.34
CA ILE A 219 1.14 14.60 -9.76
C ILE A 219 -0.35 14.79 -10.09
N LEU A 220 -1.23 13.95 -9.53
CA LEU A 220 -2.68 14.05 -9.71
C LEU A 220 -3.33 15.18 -8.89
N GLY A 221 -2.55 16.04 -8.24
CA GLY A 221 -3.05 17.16 -7.43
C GLY A 221 -3.73 16.73 -6.13
N ARG A 222 -3.45 15.51 -5.65
CA ARG A 222 -4.01 14.95 -4.41
C ARG A 222 -2.85 14.59 -3.48
N PRO A 223 -2.21 15.57 -2.82
CA PRO A 223 -1.04 15.31 -1.99
C PRO A 223 -1.36 14.21 -0.97
N PHE A 224 -0.45 13.25 -0.85
CA PHE A 224 -0.64 12.11 0.03
C PHE A 224 -0.66 12.54 1.49
N VAL A 225 -1.80 12.36 2.15
CA VAL A 225 -1.95 12.56 3.60
C VAL A 225 -1.95 11.20 4.27
N SER A 226 -0.98 10.99 5.15
CA SER A 226 -0.88 9.76 5.95
C SER A 226 -2.06 9.64 6.92
N CYS A 227 -2.53 8.43 7.16
CA CYS A 227 -3.54 8.18 8.20
C CYS A 227 -3.07 8.69 9.58
N PRO A 228 -3.98 9.21 10.43
CA PRO A 228 -3.65 9.56 11.80
C PRO A 228 -3.07 8.35 12.53
N LEU A 229 -1.88 8.51 13.10
CA LEU A 229 -1.24 7.46 13.88
C LEU A 229 -1.77 7.52 15.32
N PRO A 230 -2.06 6.37 15.96
CA PRO A 230 -2.41 6.35 17.38
C PRO A 230 -1.24 6.90 18.21
N PRO A 231 -1.50 7.64 19.30
CA PRO A 231 -0.45 8.12 20.19
C PRO A 231 0.39 6.95 20.71
N ARG A 232 1.72 7.05 20.59
CA ARG A 232 2.59 6.06 21.21
C ARG A 232 2.49 6.16 22.73
N PRO A 233 2.40 5.04 23.46
CA PRO A 233 2.57 5.04 24.91
C PRO A 233 3.93 5.64 25.23
N ARG A 234 4.00 6.55 26.21
CA ARG A 234 5.31 6.99 26.71
C ARG A 234 6.02 5.75 27.28
N ARG A 235 7.19 5.40 26.73
CA ARG A 235 8.11 4.46 27.40
C ARG A 235 8.33 4.99 28.81
N ARG A 236 8.12 4.16 29.83
CA ARG A 236 8.56 4.51 31.17
C ARG A 236 10.09 4.37 31.20
N VAL A 237 10.75 5.22 31.97
CA VAL A 237 12.22 5.19 32.17
C VAL A 237 12.70 3.80 32.66
N THR A 238 11.79 3.01 33.24
CA THR A 238 12.03 1.66 33.76
C THR A 238 11.81 0.52 32.75
N ASP A 239 11.36 0.79 31.52
CA ASP A 239 11.16 -0.27 30.53
C ASP A 239 12.53 -0.75 29.99
N PRO A 240 12.81 -2.08 29.95
CA PRO A 240 14.09 -2.60 29.49
C PRO A 240 14.38 -2.18 28.04
N VAL A 241 15.65 -1.87 27.76
CA VAL A 241 16.13 -1.37 26.47
C VAL A 241 16.07 -2.45 25.40
#